data_AF-A0A174W7Q7-F1
#
_entry.id   AF-A0A174W7Q7-F1
#
_cell.length_a   1.000
_cell.length_b   1.000
_cell.length_c   1.000
_cell.angle_alpha   90.00
_cell.angle_beta   90.00
_cell.angle_gamma   90.00
#
_symmetry.space_group_name_H-M   'P 1'
#
loop_
_entity.id
_entity.type
_entity.pdbx_description
1 polymer ?
#
loop_
_entity_poly.entity_id
_entity_poly.type
_entity_poly.pdbx_seq_one_letter_code
_entity_poly.pdbx_strand_id
1 'polypeptide(L)'
;MNNVFVYCETEGTSVADVSLELLTKGRKLANQLGCQLEAIVAGSGLEGVEKQVLPFGVDKVHVFDAPGLFPYTSLPHSSILINLFKEEKPQICLMGATVIGRDLGPRVSSALTSGLTADCTSLEIGPHEDKKAGITYENLLYQIRPAFGGNIVATIINPEHRPQMATVREGVMKKEVLDENYKGEVIRHDVAKYVPETDYVVKVIDRHVEKAKHNLKGAPIVVAGGYGVGSKENFNLLFDLAKELHAEVGASRAAVDAGFCDHDRQIGQTGVTVRPKLYIACGISGQIQHIAGMQDAGIIISINNDENAPINTIADYVINGTVEEVIPKMIKYYKKNSK
;
A
#
# COMPACT_ATOMS: atom_id res chain seq x y z
N MET A 1 -5.18 -9.70 -25.92
CA MET A 1 -4.40 -8.48 -26.20
C MET A 1 -3.39 -8.35 -25.07
N ASN A 2 -2.13 -8.02 -25.37
CA ASN A 2 -1.04 -8.06 -24.38
C ASN A 2 -0.97 -6.78 -23.52
N ASN A 3 -2.09 -6.37 -22.91
CA ASN A 3 -2.19 -5.10 -22.19
C ASN A 3 -1.80 -5.25 -20.70
N VAL A 4 -1.48 -4.12 -20.07
CA VAL A 4 -1.21 -4.02 -18.63
C VAL A 4 -2.49 -3.59 -17.93
N PHE A 5 -2.97 -4.41 -17.00
CA PHE A 5 -4.17 -4.14 -16.22
C PHE A 5 -3.83 -3.72 -14.79
N VAL A 6 -4.60 -2.77 -14.26
CA VAL A 6 -4.55 -2.36 -12.86
C VAL A 6 -5.95 -2.47 -12.26
N TYR A 7 -6.10 -3.28 -11.22
CA TYR A 7 -7.33 -3.31 -10.43
C TYR A 7 -7.35 -2.12 -9.46
N CYS A 8 -8.35 -1.27 -9.62
CA CYS A 8 -8.54 -0.06 -8.82
C CYS A 8 -9.49 -0.35 -7.66
N GLU A 9 -8.94 -0.29 -6.45
CA GLU A 9 -9.70 -0.42 -5.21
C GLU A 9 -10.50 0.87 -4.96
N THR A 10 -11.73 0.71 -4.51
CA THR A 10 -12.63 1.83 -4.21
C THR A 10 -13.15 1.74 -2.79
N GLU A 11 -13.26 2.91 -2.14
CA GLU A 11 -13.99 3.09 -0.90
C GLU A 11 -15.19 3.99 -1.22
N GLY A 12 -16.37 3.38 -1.37
CA GLY A 12 -17.54 4.03 -1.94
C GLY A 12 -17.27 4.41 -3.40
N THR A 13 -17.20 5.71 -3.68
CA THR A 13 -16.96 6.27 -5.03
C THR A 13 -15.54 6.81 -5.21
N SER A 14 -14.70 6.74 -4.17
CA SER A 14 -13.33 7.26 -4.18
C SER A 14 -12.34 6.15 -4.46
N VAL A 15 -11.45 6.36 -5.43
CA VAL A 15 -10.38 5.42 -5.76
C VAL A 15 -9.26 5.55 -4.72
N ALA A 16 -8.78 4.41 -4.22
CA ALA A 16 -7.71 4.37 -3.23
C ALA A 16 -6.38 4.86 -3.81
N ASP A 17 -5.56 5.52 -2.98
CA ASP A 17 -4.27 6.08 -3.41
C ASP A 17 -3.32 5.00 -3.97
N VAL A 18 -3.30 3.80 -3.37
CA VAL A 18 -2.52 2.66 -3.87
C VAL A 18 -2.81 2.33 -5.33
N SER A 19 -4.07 2.47 -5.76
CA SER A 19 -4.46 2.22 -7.14
C SER A 19 -3.92 3.30 -8.07
N LEU A 20 -3.93 4.57 -7.64
CA LEU A 20 -3.39 5.69 -8.41
C LEU A 20 -1.86 5.59 -8.57
N GLU A 21 -1.16 5.20 -7.50
CA GLU A 21 0.28 4.88 -7.54
C GLU A 21 0.60 3.74 -8.52
N LEU A 22 -0.25 2.70 -8.53
CA LEU A 22 -0.14 1.58 -9.45
C LEU A 22 -0.41 1.97 -10.90
N LEU A 23 -1.34 2.89 -11.16
CA LEU A 23 -1.58 3.40 -12.51
C LEU A 23 -0.35 4.12 -13.06
N THR A 24 0.30 4.97 -12.25
CA THR A 24 1.56 5.64 -12.65
C THR A 24 2.64 4.61 -13.01
N LYS A 25 2.81 3.57 -12.19
CA LYS A 25 3.81 2.51 -12.48
C LYS A 25 3.39 1.66 -13.68
N GLY A 26 2.11 1.30 -13.78
CA GLY A 26 1.52 0.57 -14.89
C GLY A 26 1.74 1.29 -16.22
N ARG A 27 1.60 2.62 -16.27
CA ARG A 27 1.88 3.43 -17.46
C ARG A 27 3.33 3.33 -17.91
N LYS A 28 4.28 3.39 -16.95
CA LYS A 28 5.72 3.23 -17.24
C LYS A 28 6.01 1.84 -17.82
N LEU A 29 5.41 0.78 -17.25
CA LEU A 29 5.55 -0.58 -17.76
C LEU A 29 4.91 -0.75 -19.15
N ALA A 30 3.69 -0.23 -19.34
CA ALA A 30 2.97 -0.29 -20.61
C ALA A 30 3.73 0.44 -21.74
N ASN A 31 4.33 1.59 -21.45
CA ASN A 31 5.19 2.32 -22.40
C ASN A 31 6.42 1.50 -22.80
N GLN A 32 7.07 0.83 -21.84
CA GLN A 32 8.24 -0.01 -22.12
C GLN A 32 7.88 -1.25 -22.95
N LEU A 33 6.68 -1.80 -22.74
CA LEU A 33 6.16 -2.95 -23.48
C LEU A 33 5.49 -2.58 -24.82
N GLY A 34 5.25 -1.28 -25.07
CA GLY A 34 4.53 -0.82 -26.26
C GLY A 34 3.06 -1.24 -26.30
N CYS A 35 2.40 -1.38 -25.14
CA CYS A 35 0.99 -1.80 -25.03
C CYS A 35 0.13 -0.79 -24.27
N GLN A 36 -1.17 -1.08 -24.17
CA GLN A 36 -2.14 -0.20 -23.50
C GLN A 36 -2.17 -0.46 -21.99
N LEU A 37 -2.43 0.61 -21.23
CA LEU A 37 -2.76 0.56 -19.81
C LEU A 37 -4.28 0.56 -19.65
N GLU A 38 -4.81 -0.48 -19.01
CA GLU A 38 -6.23 -0.62 -18.74
C GLU A 38 -6.49 -0.65 -17.23
N ALA A 39 -7.54 0.04 -16.78
CA ALA A 39 -7.95 0.08 -15.38
C ALA A 39 -9.27 -0.67 -15.19
N ILE A 40 -9.40 -1.40 -14.10
CA ILE A 40 -10.65 -2.08 -13.70
C ILE A 40 -11.16 -1.43 -12.44
N VAL A 41 -12.39 -0.93 -12.47
CA VAL A 41 -13.07 -0.35 -11.31
C VAL A 41 -14.38 -1.10 -11.09
N ALA A 42 -14.54 -1.70 -9.91
CA ALA A 42 -15.75 -2.42 -9.52
C ALA A 42 -16.30 -1.87 -8.21
N GLY A 43 -17.60 -1.61 -8.15
CA GLY A 43 -18.23 -0.94 -7.01
C GLY A 43 -19.70 -0.60 -7.27
N SER A 44 -20.25 0.32 -6.48
CA SER A 44 -21.63 0.80 -6.63
C SER A 44 -21.66 2.33 -6.69
N GLY A 45 -22.43 2.88 -7.64
CA GLY A 45 -22.58 4.33 -7.82
C GLY A 45 -21.33 4.98 -8.41
N LEU A 46 -20.70 4.33 -9.39
CA LEU A 46 -19.41 4.73 -9.96
C LEU A 46 -19.54 5.79 -11.08
N GLU A 47 -20.51 6.70 -10.95
CA GLU A 47 -20.65 7.82 -11.89
C GLU A 47 -19.47 8.79 -11.76
N GLY A 48 -18.73 9.00 -12.85
CA GLY A 48 -17.60 9.93 -12.89
C GLY A 48 -16.29 9.37 -12.33
N VAL A 49 -16.21 8.08 -11.99
CA VAL A 49 -14.97 7.47 -11.47
C VAL A 49 -13.83 7.53 -12.48
N GLU A 50 -14.15 7.55 -13.77
CA GLU A 50 -13.19 7.69 -14.86
C GLU A 50 -12.33 8.95 -14.72
N LYS A 51 -12.87 10.05 -14.17
CA LYS A 51 -12.13 11.30 -13.97
C LYS A 51 -11.01 11.18 -12.95
N GLN A 52 -11.10 10.20 -12.03
CA GLN A 52 -10.07 9.95 -11.02
C GLN A 52 -8.93 9.10 -11.58
N VAL A 53 -9.19 8.24 -12.57
CA VAL A 53 -8.21 7.27 -13.09
C VAL A 53 -7.58 7.68 -14.41
N LEU A 54 -8.34 8.28 -15.34
CA LEU A 54 -7.88 8.68 -16.67
C LEU A 54 -6.62 9.57 -16.62
N PRO A 55 -6.51 10.56 -15.71
CA PRO A 55 -5.35 11.45 -15.67
C PRO A 55 -3.99 10.77 -15.45
N PHE A 56 -4.00 9.52 -14.99
CA PHE A 56 -2.79 8.71 -14.77
C PHE A 56 -2.30 7.99 -16.04
N GLY A 57 -2.90 8.28 -17.20
CA GLY A 57 -2.48 7.74 -18.51
C GLY A 57 -3.16 6.42 -18.87
N VAL A 58 -4.38 6.22 -18.41
CA VAL A 58 -5.18 5.01 -18.65
C VAL A 58 -5.86 5.09 -20.01
N ASP A 59 -5.50 4.18 -20.91
CA ASP A 59 -6.05 4.12 -22.27
C ASP A 59 -7.51 3.63 -22.26
N LYS A 60 -7.85 2.67 -21.38
CA LYS A 60 -9.19 2.08 -21.27
C LYS A 60 -9.58 1.84 -19.82
N VAL A 61 -10.79 2.23 -19.44
CA VAL A 61 -11.36 2.01 -18.11
C VAL A 61 -12.55 1.06 -18.20
N HIS A 62 -12.43 -0.11 -17.58
CA HIS A 62 -13.52 -1.06 -17.40
C HIS A 62 -14.27 -0.77 -16.10
N VAL A 63 -15.52 -0.34 -16.22
CA VAL A 63 -16.37 0.02 -15.08
C VAL A 63 -17.44 -1.05 -14.89
N PHE A 64 -17.46 -1.64 -13.70
CA PHE A 64 -18.48 -2.58 -13.24
C PHE A 64 -19.26 -1.92 -12.09
N ASP A 65 -20.46 -1.44 -12.39
CA ASP A 65 -21.32 -0.74 -11.43
C ASP A 65 -22.55 -1.58 -11.10
N ALA A 66 -22.63 -2.09 -9.87
CA ALA A 66 -23.79 -2.82 -9.37
C ALA A 66 -23.90 -2.71 -7.84
N PRO A 67 -25.13 -2.70 -7.28
CA PRO A 67 -25.35 -2.53 -5.83
C PRO A 67 -24.71 -3.64 -4.96
N GLY A 68 -24.47 -4.82 -5.52
CA GLY A 68 -23.84 -5.94 -4.79
C GLY A 68 -22.30 -5.90 -4.76
N LEU A 69 -21.65 -4.95 -5.42
CA LEU A 69 -20.18 -4.88 -5.49
C LEU A 69 -19.56 -4.01 -4.38
N PHE A 70 -20.36 -3.26 -3.64
CA PHE A 70 -19.94 -2.51 -2.46
C PHE A 70 -20.88 -2.77 -1.28
N PRO A 71 -20.38 -3.08 -0.07
CA PRO A 71 -18.97 -3.26 0.30
C PRO A 71 -18.30 -4.46 -0.40
N TYR A 72 -16.96 -4.45 -0.46
CA TYR A 72 -16.18 -5.51 -1.11
C TYR A 72 -16.51 -6.90 -0.53
N THR A 73 -16.74 -7.85 -1.43
CA THR A 73 -16.81 -9.29 -1.13
C THR A 73 -16.03 -10.06 -2.19
N SER A 74 -15.36 -11.14 -1.78
CA SER A 74 -14.32 -11.78 -2.61
C SER A 74 -14.85 -12.38 -3.92
N LEU A 75 -16.01 -13.04 -3.88
CA LEU A 75 -16.52 -13.84 -5.00
C LEU A 75 -16.95 -12.98 -6.21
N PRO A 76 -17.82 -11.96 -6.07
CA PRO A 76 -18.23 -11.12 -7.20
C PRO A 76 -17.05 -10.45 -7.91
N HIS A 77 -16.10 -9.92 -7.14
CA HIS A 77 -14.91 -9.27 -7.66
C HIS A 77 -13.95 -10.25 -8.34
N SER A 78 -13.82 -11.47 -7.80
CA SER A 78 -13.03 -12.53 -8.44
C SER A 78 -13.62 -12.91 -9.80
N SER A 79 -14.94 -13.08 -9.88
CA SER A 79 -15.64 -13.49 -11.11
C SER A 79 -15.55 -12.43 -12.21
N ILE A 80 -15.64 -11.15 -11.85
CA ILE A 80 -15.35 -10.02 -12.76
C ILE A 80 -13.97 -10.18 -13.38
N LEU A 81 -12.93 -10.29 -12.57
CA LEU A 81 -11.55 -10.37 -13.04
C LEU A 81 -11.30 -11.63 -13.88
N ILE A 82 -11.76 -12.79 -13.41
CA ILE A 82 -11.56 -14.07 -14.11
C ILE A 82 -12.22 -14.04 -15.49
N ASN A 83 -13.47 -13.58 -15.57
CA ASN A 83 -14.21 -13.58 -16.83
C ASN A 83 -13.69 -12.51 -17.80
N LEU A 84 -13.37 -11.31 -17.31
CA LEU A 84 -12.72 -10.28 -18.12
C LEU A 84 -11.34 -10.74 -18.64
N PHE A 85 -10.53 -11.41 -17.81
CA PHE A 85 -9.20 -11.86 -18.22
C PHE A 85 -9.25 -13.03 -19.22
N LYS A 86 -10.33 -13.82 -19.25
CA LYS A 86 -10.54 -14.81 -20.31
C LYS A 86 -10.82 -14.16 -21.67
N GLU A 87 -11.50 -13.01 -21.67
CA GLU A 87 -11.84 -12.24 -22.87
C GLU A 87 -10.64 -11.43 -23.37
N GLU A 88 -10.09 -10.56 -22.52
CA GLU A 88 -9.05 -9.60 -22.88
C GLU A 88 -7.64 -10.22 -22.94
N LYS A 89 -7.42 -11.33 -22.22
CA LYS A 89 -6.14 -12.06 -22.14
C LYS A 89 -4.93 -11.15 -21.83
N PRO A 90 -4.94 -10.47 -20.66
CA PRO A 90 -3.90 -9.50 -20.30
C PRO A 90 -2.50 -10.11 -20.16
N GLN A 91 -1.47 -9.29 -20.39
CA GLN A 91 -0.09 -9.70 -20.16
C GLN A 91 0.30 -9.59 -18.69
N ILE A 92 -0.10 -8.48 -18.03
CA ILE A 92 0.22 -8.16 -16.63
C ILE A 92 -1.05 -7.71 -15.93
N CYS A 93 -1.23 -8.09 -14.67
CA CYS A 93 -2.25 -7.53 -13.78
C CYS A 93 -1.62 -7.09 -12.45
N LEU A 94 -1.81 -5.83 -12.08
CA LEU A 94 -1.33 -5.24 -10.84
C LEU A 94 -2.49 -4.92 -9.90
N MET A 95 -2.25 -5.12 -8.60
CA MET A 95 -3.25 -4.89 -7.55
C MET A 95 -2.57 -4.29 -6.31
N GLY A 96 -3.29 -3.57 -5.47
CA GLY A 96 -2.77 -3.09 -4.20
C GLY A 96 -2.52 -4.24 -3.23
N ALA A 97 -1.45 -4.21 -2.44
CA ALA A 97 -1.22 -5.17 -1.36
C ALA A 97 -2.02 -4.81 -0.09
N THR A 98 -3.26 -4.34 -0.25
CA THR A 98 -4.19 -4.05 0.84
C THR A 98 -4.90 -5.32 1.31
N VAL A 99 -5.84 -5.19 2.26
CA VAL A 99 -6.72 -6.30 2.64
C VAL A 99 -7.54 -6.82 1.47
N ILE A 100 -7.92 -5.97 0.50
CA ILE A 100 -8.70 -6.35 -0.68
C ILE A 100 -7.80 -7.09 -1.67
N GLY A 101 -6.71 -6.47 -2.14
CA GLY A 101 -5.88 -7.10 -3.16
C GLY A 101 -5.12 -8.35 -2.67
N ARG A 102 -4.81 -8.46 -1.38
CA ARG A 102 -4.23 -9.70 -0.80
C ARG A 102 -5.24 -10.85 -0.67
N ASP A 103 -6.54 -10.56 -0.66
CA ASP A 103 -7.61 -11.54 -0.72
C ASP A 103 -7.96 -11.90 -2.17
N LEU A 104 -8.13 -10.89 -3.02
CA LEU A 104 -8.57 -11.03 -4.41
C LEU A 104 -7.49 -11.64 -5.32
N GLY A 105 -6.25 -11.15 -5.20
CA GLY A 105 -5.11 -11.58 -6.01
C GLY A 105 -4.90 -13.09 -6.06
N PRO A 106 -4.70 -13.79 -4.91
CA PRO A 106 -4.43 -15.24 -4.93
C PRO A 106 -5.60 -16.06 -5.46
N ARG A 107 -6.83 -15.58 -5.28
CA ARG A 107 -8.03 -16.26 -5.76
C ARG A 107 -8.15 -16.21 -7.28
N VAL A 108 -7.91 -15.04 -7.87
CA VAL A 108 -7.89 -14.86 -9.33
C VAL A 108 -6.71 -15.61 -9.96
N SER A 109 -5.51 -15.52 -9.36
CA SER A 109 -4.33 -16.20 -9.91
C SER A 109 -4.48 -17.72 -9.89
N SER A 110 -5.04 -18.27 -8.81
CA SER A 110 -5.32 -19.70 -8.72
C SER A 110 -6.36 -20.17 -9.75
N ALA A 111 -7.40 -19.36 -10.02
CA ALA A 111 -8.44 -19.73 -10.99
C ALA A 111 -7.96 -19.67 -12.45
N LEU A 112 -6.98 -18.82 -12.75
CA LEU A 112 -6.38 -18.68 -14.08
C LEU A 112 -5.10 -19.51 -14.26
N THR A 113 -4.69 -20.25 -13.23
CA THR A 113 -3.40 -20.97 -13.20
C THR A 113 -2.24 -20.04 -13.53
N SER A 114 -2.27 -18.82 -12.99
CA SER A 114 -1.23 -17.81 -13.18
C SER A 114 -0.40 -17.61 -11.91
N GLY A 115 0.84 -17.16 -12.09
CA GLY A 115 1.73 -16.82 -10.98
C GLY A 115 1.38 -15.46 -10.37
N LEU A 116 1.42 -15.39 -9.04
CA LEU A 116 1.22 -14.17 -8.26
C LEU A 116 2.41 -13.92 -7.33
N THR A 117 3.03 -12.74 -7.44
CA THR A 117 4.02 -12.28 -6.45
C THR A 117 3.38 -11.28 -5.49
N ALA A 118 3.38 -11.60 -4.21
CA ALA A 118 2.75 -10.74 -3.21
C ALA A 118 3.66 -9.59 -2.74
N ASP A 119 3.06 -8.46 -2.37
CA ASP A 119 3.70 -7.36 -1.62
C ASP A 119 5.05 -6.89 -2.23
N CYS A 120 5.04 -6.67 -3.54
CA CYS A 120 6.20 -6.20 -4.30
C CYS A 120 6.53 -4.74 -3.95
N THR A 121 7.82 -4.43 -3.96
CA THR A 121 8.35 -3.07 -3.76
C THR A 121 8.91 -2.47 -5.05
N SER A 122 9.38 -3.28 -5.99
CA SER A 122 9.75 -2.78 -7.31
C SER A 122 9.24 -3.69 -8.41
N LEU A 123 8.97 -3.08 -9.56
CA LEU A 123 8.48 -3.74 -10.77
C LEU A 123 9.28 -3.25 -11.96
N GLU A 124 9.90 -4.14 -12.71
CA GLU A 124 10.71 -3.81 -13.87
C GLU A 124 10.42 -4.79 -15.00
N ILE A 125 10.74 -4.42 -16.25
CA ILE A 125 10.67 -5.33 -17.38
C ILE A 125 12.10 -5.72 -17.77
N GLY A 126 12.36 -7.02 -17.86
CA GLY A 126 13.70 -7.53 -18.17
C GLY A 126 13.70 -8.90 -18.87
N PRO A 127 14.86 -9.29 -19.45
CA PRO A 127 15.05 -10.56 -20.13
C PRO A 127 15.54 -11.66 -19.19
N HIS A 128 14.97 -12.86 -19.27
CA HIS A 128 15.42 -14.02 -18.51
C HIS A 128 15.84 -15.17 -19.43
N GLU A 129 17.05 -15.67 -19.25
CA GLU A 129 17.55 -16.84 -19.97
C GLU A 129 17.47 -18.09 -19.07
N ASP A 130 16.66 -19.07 -19.48
CA ASP A 130 16.71 -20.40 -18.89
C ASP A 130 17.79 -21.22 -19.60
N LYS A 131 18.97 -21.27 -18.99
CA LYS A 131 20.13 -22.03 -19.49
C LYS A 131 19.88 -23.54 -19.59
N LYS A 132 18.92 -24.10 -18.82
CA LYS A 132 18.63 -25.54 -18.86
C LYS A 132 17.72 -25.88 -20.04
N ALA A 133 16.76 -25.00 -20.35
CA ALA A 133 15.87 -25.16 -21.49
C ALA A 133 16.45 -24.59 -22.80
N GLY A 134 17.46 -23.72 -22.72
CA GLY A 134 18.01 -22.98 -23.86
C GLY A 134 17.05 -21.94 -24.41
N ILE A 135 16.13 -21.42 -23.57
CA ILE A 135 15.07 -20.48 -23.97
C ILE A 135 15.35 -19.13 -23.32
N THR A 136 15.36 -18.07 -24.13
CA THR A 136 15.40 -16.69 -23.65
C THR A 136 14.01 -16.08 -23.70
N TYR A 137 13.52 -15.67 -22.54
CA TYR A 137 12.27 -14.95 -22.37
C TYR A 137 12.55 -13.46 -22.34
N GLU A 138 12.12 -12.74 -23.37
CA GLU A 138 12.16 -11.27 -23.41
C GLU A 138 10.91 -10.68 -22.75
N ASN A 139 11.01 -9.45 -22.24
CA ASN A 139 9.89 -8.66 -21.73
C ASN A 139 9.11 -9.28 -20.55
N LEU A 140 9.79 -9.93 -19.62
CA LEU A 140 9.17 -10.46 -18.40
C LEU A 140 9.06 -9.41 -17.30
N LEU A 141 8.02 -9.53 -16.46
CA LEU A 141 7.83 -8.70 -15.29
C LEU A 141 8.71 -9.22 -14.14
N TYR A 142 9.74 -8.44 -13.81
CA TYR A 142 10.57 -8.62 -12.63
C TYR A 142 9.81 -8.10 -11.43
N GLN A 143 9.36 -9.03 -10.58
CA GLN A 143 8.59 -8.75 -9.39
C GLN A 143 9.52 -8.80 -8.20
N ILE A 144 10.00 -7.64 -7.79
CA ILE A 144 11.00 -7.50 -6.74
C ILE A 144 10.27 -7.29 -5.43
N ARG A 145 10.47 -8.20 -4.49
CA ARG A 145 9.86 -8.13 -3.16
C ARG A 145 10.84 -8.44 -2.04
N PRO A 146 10.68 -7.81 -0.87
CA PRO A 146 11.29 -8.29 0.35
C PRO A 146 10.58 -9.57 0.84
N ALA A 147 11.38 -10.49 1.37
CA ALA A 147 10.97 -11.70 2.06
C ALA A 147 11.73 -11.81 3.39
N PHE A 148 11.34 -12.76 4.26
CA PHE A 148 11.98 -12.99 5.56
C PHE A 148 12.13 -11.72 6.41
N GLY A 149 11.04 -10.97 6.56
CA GLY A 149 11.02 -9.75 7.38
C GLY A 149 11.80 -8.56 6.79
N GLY A 150 12.16 -8.61 5.50
CA GLY A 150 12.95 -7.57 4.83
C GLY A 150 14.40 -7.95 4.58
N ASN A 151 14.89 -9.03 5.19
CA ASN A 151 16.30 -9.43 5.13
C ASN A 151 16.74 -9.98 3.77
N ILE A 152 15.80 -10.46 2.96
CA ILE A 152 16.08 -11.00 1.63
C ILE A 152 15.24 -10.25 0.61
N VAL A 153 15.88 -9.75 -0.44
CA VAL A 153 15.18 -9.22 -1.61
C VAL A 153 15.19 -10.29 -2.70
N ALA A 154 14.01 -10.71 -3.14
CA ALA A 154 13.83 -11.70 -4.18
C ALA A 154 13.26 -11.05 -5.44
N THR A 155 13.89 -11.31 -6.58
CA THR A 155 13.35 -11.00 -7.89
C THR A 155 12.68 -12.25 -8.44
N ILE A 156 11.36 -12.21 -8.55
CA ILE A 156 10.54 -13.34 -8.99
C ILE A 156 10.00 -13.03 -10.39
N ILE A 157 9.95 -14.05 -11.24
CA ILE A 157 9.44 -13.96 -12.60
C ILE A 157 8.47 -15.10 -12.86
N ASN A 158 7.54 -14.87 -13.79
CA ASN A 158 6.62 -15.90 -14.27
C ASN A 158 6.75 -16.00 -15.81
N PRO A 159 7.68 -16.83 -16.32
CA PRO A 159 7.99 -16.87 -17.74
C PRO A 159 6.81 -17.41 -18.58
N GLU A 160 6.19 -18.50 -18.14
CA GLU A 160 5.31 -19.33 -18.98
C GLU A 160 3.81 -19.05 -18.81
N HIS A 161 3.37 -18.48 -17.70
CA HIS A 161 1.93 -18.30 -17.42
C HIS A 161 1.50 -16.83 -17.51
N ARG A 162 0.25 -16.59 -17.92
CA ARG A 162 -0.35 -15.25 -18.06
C ARG A 162 -1.75 -15.19 -17.41
N PRO A 163 -2.18 -14.03 -16.89
CA PRO A 163 -1.38 -12.81 -16.72
C PRO A 163 -0.26 -12.96 -15.68
N GLN A 164 0.81 -12.19 -15.82
CA GLN A 164 1.80 -12.04 -14.74
C GLN A 164 1.19 -11.15 -13.67
N MET A 165 0.90 -11.69 -12.49
CA MET A 165 0.16 -10.98 -11.45
C MET A 165 1.08 -10.55 -10.31
N ALA A 166 0.91 -9.32 -9.81
CA ALA A 166 1.60 -8.86 -8.61
C ALA A 166 0.67 -8.03 -7.73
N THR A 167 0.73 -8.25 -6.42
CA THR A 167 0.26 -7.24 -5.46
C THR A 167 1.43 -6.34 -5.08
N VAL A 168 1.20 -5.04 -5.03
CA VAL A 168 2.25 -4.03 -4.80
C VAL A 168 1.98 -3.30 -3.51
N ARG A 169 3.03 -3.14 -2.71
CA ARG A 169 2.97 -2.44 -1.43
C ARG A 169 2.59 -0.98 -1.63
N GLU A 170 1.62 -0.53 -0.84
CA GLU A 170 1.17 0.85 -0.85
C GLU A 170 2.28 1.83 -0.41
N GLY A 171 2.34 2.96 -1.12
CA GLY A 171 3.27 4.06 -0.91
C GLY A 171 4.68 3.83 -1.46
N VAL A 172 4.96 2.67 -2.08
CA VAL A 172 6.27 2.41 -2.70
C VAL A 172 6.37 3.03 -4.09
N MET A 173 5.27 3.01 -4.84
CA MET A 173 5.21 3.64 -6.15
C MET A 173 4.80 5.10 -5.99
N LYS A 174 5.33 5.98 -6.84
CA LYS A 174 4.96 7.40 -6.81
C LYS A 174 3.62 7.61 -7.51
N LYS A 175 2.74 8.39 -6.89
CA LYS A 175 1.54 8.94 -7.49
C LYS A 175 1.91 10.17 -8.32
N GLU A 176 1.93 10.04 -9.64
CA GLU A 176 2.23 11.13 -10.58
C GLU A 176 1.13 11.18 -11.65
N VAL A 177 0.45 12.32 -11.76
CA VAL A 177 -0.52 12.59 -12.82
C VAL A 177 0.24 12.82 -14.12
N LEU A 178 -0.18 12.16 -15.20
CA LEU A 178 0.44 12.28 -16.51
C LEU A 178 -0.10 13.53 -17.24
N ASP A 179 -1.42 13.63 -17.34
CA ASP A 179 -2.12 14.76 -17.97
C ASP A 179 -3.55 14.83 -17.41
N GLU A 180 -3.96 15.98 -16.88
CA GLU A 180 -5.32 16.18 -16.34
C GLU A 180 -6.42 15.99 -17.39
N ASN A 181 -6.10 16.19 -18.68
CA ASN A 181 -7.04 16.07 -19.79
C ASN A 181 -6.83 14.80 -20.62
N TYR A 182 -6.18 13.78 -20.05
CA TYR A 182 -5.94 12.53 -20.74
C TYR A 182 -7.25 11.89 -21.21
N LYS A 183 -7.34 11.57 -22.50
CA LYS A 183 -8.52 10.96 -23.11
C LYS A 183 -8.32 9.46 -23.24
N GLY A 184 -9.04 8.70 -22.41
CA GLY A 184 -9.16 7.24 -22.54
C GLY A 184 -10.59 6.83 -22.89
N GLU A 185 -10.73 5.58 -23.30
CA GLU A 185 -12.02 4.94 -23.55
C GLU A 185 -12.63 4.45 -22.23
N VAL A 186 -13.94 4.62 -22.04
CA VAL A 186 -14.65 4.11 -20.85
C VAL A 186 -15.64 3.06 -21.31
N ILE A 187 -15.44 1.83 -20.85
CA ILE A 187 -16.31 0.69 -21.14
C ILE A 187 -17.09 0.34 -19.87
N ARG A 188 -18.40 0.59 -19.90
CA ARG A 188 -19.32 0.17 -18.84
C ARG A 188 -19.84 -1.21 -19.16
N HIS A 189 -19.51 -2.16 -18.30
CA HIS A 189 -19.88 -3.56 -18.48
C HIS A 189 -21.18 -3.89 -17.76
N ASP A 190 -21.93 -4.82 -18.35
CA ASP A 190 -23.11 -5.40 -17.70
C ASP A 190 -22.66 -6.48 -16.69
N VAL A 191 -22.70 -6.15 -15.40
CA VAL A 191 -22.20 -6.99 -14.31
C VAL A 191 -22.85 -8.38 -14.30
N ALA A 192 -24.12 -8.50 -14.70
CA ALA A 192 -24.85 -9.77 -14.71
C ALA A 192 -24.23 -10.81 -15.67
N LYS A 193 -23.45 -10.36 -16.67
CA LYS A 193 -22.73 -11.26 -17.58
C LYS A 193 -21.46 -11.84 -16.96
N TYR A 194 -20.87 -11.13 -16.00
CA TYR A 194 -19.59 -11.48 -15.40
C TYR A 194 -19.74 -12.13 -14.03
N VAL A 195 -20.82 -11.83 -13.31
CA VAL A 195 -21.05 -12.33 -11.95
C VAL A 195 -22.38 -13.10 -11.91
N PRO A 196 -22.36 -14.42 -11.70
CA PRO A 196 -23.57 -15.18 -11.45
C PRO A 196 -24.17 -14.80 -10.08
N GLU A 197 -25.49 -14.85 -9.95
CA GLU A 197 -26.18 -14.54 -8.69
C GLU A 197 -25.70 -15.42 -7.52
N THR A 198 -25.25 -16.63 -7.82
CA THR A 198 -24.72 -17.59 -6.85
C THR A 198 -23.42 -17.12 -6.19
N ASP A 199 -22.72 -16.12 -6.73
CA ASP A 199 -21.47 -15.61 -6.17
C ASP A 199 -21.70 -14.57 -5.05
N TYR A 200 -22.93 -14.08 -4.89
CA TYR A 200 -23.32 -13.18 -3.79
C TYR A 200 -23.69 -13.96 -2.50
N VAL A 201 -22.90 -14.99 -2.16
CA VAL A 201 -23.15 -15.83 -0.97
C VAL A 201 -22.84 -15.09 0.33
N VAL A 202 -21.78 -14.27 0.32
CA VAL A 202 -21.33 -13.52 1.51
C VAL A 202 -22.13 -12.23 1.61
N LYS A 203 -22.76 -12.01 2.77
CA LYS A 203 -23.49 -10.78 3.08
C LYS A 203 -22.82 -10.04 4.22
N VAL A 204 -22.54 -8.76 3.99
CA VAL A 204 -22.09 -7.85 5.04
C VAL A 204 -23.33 -7.42 5.83
N ILE A 205 -23.51 -7.97 7.04
CA ILE A 205 -24.66 -7.67 7.90
C ILE A 205 -24.50 -6.31 8.56
N ASP A 206 -23.27 -6.00 8.97
CA ASP A 206 -22.90 -4.76 9.64
C ASP A 206 -21.51 -4.33 9.22
N ARG A 207 -21.30 -3.02 9.09
CA ARG A 207 -20.03 -2.41 8.70
C ARG A 207 -19.80 -1.17 9.56
N HIS A 208 -18.97 -1.32 10.58
CA HIS A 208 -18.52 -0.21 11.40
C HIS A 208 -17.27 0.41 10.80
N VAL A 209 -17.41 1.58 10.20
CA VAL A 209 -16.29 2.43 9.81
C VAL A 209 -16.19 3.55 10.82
N GLU A 210 -15.36 3.37 11.84
CA GLU A 210 -14.92 4.51 12.63
C GLU A 210 -13.94 5.30 11.78
N LYS A 211 -14.19 6.61 11.62
CA LYS A 211 -13.14 7.48 11.10
C LYS A 211 -11.96 7.32 12.05
N ALA A 212 -10.81 6.86 11.52
CA ALA A 212 -9.56 6.96 12.24
C ALA A 212 -9.49 8.40 12.75
N LYS A 213 -9.47 8.58 14.08
CA LYS A 213 -9.47 9.92 14.66
C LYS A 213 -8.20 10.67 14.26
N HIS A 214 -7.21 9.92 13.77
CA HIS A 214 -5.83 10.31 13.53
C HIS A 214 -5.34 9.76 12.19
N ASN A 215 -4.86 10.62 11.31
CA ASN A 215 -4.40 10.23 9.97
C ASN A 215 -2.89 10.00 9.95
N LEU A 216 -2.43 8.90 10.57
CA LEU A 216 -1.02 8.54 10.59
C LEU A 216 -0.43 8.30 9.20
N LYS A 217 -1.24 7.75 8.30
CA LYS A 217 -0.78 7.34 6.96
C LYS A 217 -0.46 8.53 6.06
N GLY A 218 -1.25 9.61 6.15
CA GLY A 218 -1.03 10.84 5.40
C GLY A 218 -0.15 11.87 6.11
N ALA A 219 0.33 11.58 7.33
CA ALA A 219 1.07 12.54 8.13
C ALA A 219 2.50 12.76 7.57
N PRO A 220 2.91 14.01 7.29
CA PRO A 220 4.27 14.31 6.82
C PRO A 220 5.32 14.12 7.93
N ILE A 221 4.90 14.23 9.20
CA ILE A 221 5.75 14.04 10.38
C ILE A 221 4.99 13.12 11.34
N VAL A 222 5.68 12.09 11.85
CA VAL A 222 5.14 11.18 12.87
C VAL A 222 6.06 11.16 14.08
N VAL A 223 5.48 11.40 15.26
CA VAL A 223 6.15 11.22 16.56
C VAL A 223 5.61 9.94 17.17
N ALA A 224 6.43 8.90 17.28
CA ALA A 224 6.00 7.59 17.73
C ALA A 224 6.55 7.23 19.11
N GLY A 225 5.70 6.73 19.99
CA GLY A 225 6.07 6.28 21.33
C GLY A 225 6.11 4.76 21.46
N GLY A 226 7.11 4.24 22.15
CA GLY A 226 7.22 2.83 22.52
C GLY A 226 6.94 2.57 24.00
N TYR A 227 7.15 1.31 24.40
CA TYR A 227 7.07 0.92 25.82
C TYR A 227 8.06 1.69 26.70
N GLY A 228 9.20 2.12 26.14
CA GLY A 228 10.21 2.90 26.85
C GLY A 228 9.78 4.32 27.23
N VAL A 229 8.59 4.77 26.83
CA VAL A 229 7.97 6.01 27.34
C VAL A 229 7.49 5.84 28.79
N GLY A 230 7.29 4.60 29.24
CA GLY A 230 7.05 4.24 30.64
C GLY A 230 5.60 4.39 31.12
N SER A 231 4.87 5.42 30.70
CA SER A 231 3.46 5.59 31.11
C SER A 231 2.61 6.35 30.10
N LYS A 232 1.29 6.31 30.30
CA LYS A 232 0.30 7.09 29.52
C LYS A 232 0.47 8.60 29.73
N GLU A 233 0.83 9.02 30.94
CA GLU A 233 1.09 10.44 31.26
C GLU A 233 2.31 10.96 30.52
N ASN A 234 3.40 10.19 30.48
CA ASN A 234 4.60 10.55 29.71
C ASN A 234 4.34 10.54 28.21
N PHE A 235 3.41 9.71 27.75
CA PHE A 235 2.96 9.71 26.35
C PHE A 235 2.34 11.06 25.93
N ASN A 236 1.79 11.83 26.88
CA ASN A 236 1.32 13.21 26.60
C ASN A 236 2.44 14.15 26.13
N LEU A 237 3.70 13.91 26.51
CA LEU A 237 4.83 14.69 26.00
C LEU A 237 4.99 14.54 24.48
N LEU A 238 4.64 13.37 23.94
CA LEU A 238 4.68 13.12 22.50
C LEU A 238 3.56 13.89 21.78
N PHE A 239 2.39 13.98 22.40
CA PHE A 239 1.29 14.82 21.91
C PHE A 239 1.66 16.30 21.92
N ASP A 240 2.33 16.78 22.98
CA ASP A 240 2.82 18.15 23.06
C ASP A 240 3.85 18.44 21.97
N LEU A 241 4.82 17.54 21.74
CA LEU A 241 5.78 17.71 20.66
C LEU A 241 5.10 17.68 19.28
N ALA A 242 4.17 16.74 19.08
CA ALA A 242 3.46 16.62 17.82
C ALA A 242 2.63 17.86 17.50
N LYS A 243 2.01 18.48 18.51
CA LYS A 243 1.27 19.74 18.35
C LYS A 243 2.16 20.88 17.85
N GLU A 244 3.39 20.98 18.35
CA GLU A 244 4.34 22.02 17.95
C GLU A 244 4.92 21.77 16.54
N LEU A 245 5.07 20.51 16.14
CA LEU A 245 5.59 20.13 14.83
C LEU A 245 4.51 19.98 13.75
N HIS A 246 3.24 20.17 14.08
CA HIS A 246 2.10 19.80 13.22
C HIS A 246 2.19 18.33 12.73
N ALA A 247 2.58 17.45 13.64
CA ALA A 247 2.77 16.02 13.41
C ALA A 247 1.61 15.20 13.96
N GLU A 248 1.56 13.92 13.58
CA GLU A 248 0.68 12.92 14.19
C GLU A 248 1.44 12.03 15.17
N VAL A 249 0.71 11.50 16.17
CA VAL A 249 1.30 10.61 17.19
C VAL A 249 1.03 9.15 16.87
N GLY A 250 2.10 8.36 16.76
CA GLY A 250 2.05 6.91 16.59
C GLY A 250 2.46 6.14 17.85
N ALA A 251 2.23 4.84 17.86
CA ALA A 251 2.61 3.97 18.95
C ALA A 251 3.18 2.64 18.43
N SER A 252 4.13 2.04 19.15
CA SER A 252 4.45 0.63 18.94
C SER A 252 3.37 -0.26 19.53
N ARG A 253 3.25 -1.50 19.04
CA ARG A 253 2.32 -2.49 19.61
C ARG A 253 2.47 -2.65 21.12
N ALA A 254 3.70 -2.64 21.64
CA ALA A 254 3.94 -2.77 23.07
C ALA A 254 3.37 -1.60 23.88
N ALA A 255 3.33 -0.38 23.33
CA ALA A 255 2.71 0.78 23.98
C ALA A 255 1.17 0.70 23.93
N VAL A 256 0.60 0.17 22.85
CA VAL A 256 -0.85 -0.07 22.71
C VAL A 256 -1.31 -1.16 23.68
N ASP A 257 -0.60 -2.29 23.71
CA ASP A 257 -0.88 -3.42 24.61
C ASP A 257 -0.76 -2.99 26.09
N ALA A 258 0.10 -2.02 26.40
CA ALA A 258 0.24 -1.41 27.74
C ALA A 258 -0.82 -0.32 28.05
N GLY A 259 -1.70 0.01 27.11
CA GLY A 259 -2.77 0.99 27.29
C GLY A 259 -2.31 2.46 27.23
N PHE A 260 -1.11 2.75 26.72
CA PHE A 260 -0.61 4.12 26.59
C PHE A 260 -1.31 4.89 25.48
N CYS A 261 -1.78 4.18 24.45
CA CYS A 261 -2.32 4.76 23.24
C CYS A 261 -3.36 3.83 22.60
N ASP A 262 -4.28 4.40 21.82
CA ASP A 262 -5.32 3.64 21.11
C ASP A 262 -4.72 2.79 19.97
N HIS A 263 -5.39 1.68 19.63
CA HIS A 263 -4.93 0.73 18.61
C HIS A 263 -4.88 1.32 17.20
N ASP A 264 -5.69 2.33 16.89
CA ASP A 264 -5.68 3.03 15.61
C ASP A 264 -4.36 3.79 15.35
N ARG A 265 -3.56 4.01 16.40
CA ARG A 265 -2.24 4.64 16.32
C ARG A 265 -1.07 3.64 16.23
N GLN A 266 -1.35 2.34 16.17
CA GLN A 266 -0.31 1.31 16.11
C GLN A 266 0.46 1.34 14.78
N ILE A 267 1.78 1.38 14.85
CA ILE A 267 2.68 1.33 13.69
C ILE A 267 3.41 -0.02 13.66
N GLY A 268 3.52 -0.61 12.47
CA GLY A 268 4.25 -1.86 12.25
C GLY A 268 3.52 -2.82 11.30
N GLN A 269 4.06 -4.03 11.15
CA GLN A 269 3.56 -5.08 10.25
C GLN A 269 2.09 -5.45 10.47
N THR A 270 1.61 -5.35 11.71
CA THR A 270 0.22 -5.65 12.10
C THR A 270 -0.62 -4.39 12.34
N GLY A 271 -0.01 -3.21 12.21
CA GLY A 271 -0.66 -1.91 12.35
C GLY A 271 -0.64 -1.12 11.04
N VAL A 272 -0.54 0.19 11.16
CA VAL A 272 -0.44 1.12 10.03
C VAL A 272 1.02 1.21 9.58
N THR A 273 1.25 1.04 8.28
CA THR A 273 2.52 1.40 7.65
C THR A 273 2.51 2.88 7.30
N VAL A 274 3.52 3.61 7.74
CA VAL A 274 3.66 5.07 7.54
C VAL A 274 4.94 5.38 6.78
N ARG A 275 4.89 6.46 5.98
CA ARG A 275 6.03 6.94 5.17
C ARG A 275 6.20 8.46 5.33
N PRO A 276 6.37 8.96 6.56
CA PRO A 276 6.51 10.40 6.77
C PRO A 276 7.84 10.89 6.22
N LYS A 277 7.93 12.20 5.98
CA LYS A 277 9.21 12.86 5.71
C LYS A 277 10.13 12.83 6.93
N LEU A 278 9.55 12.83 8.13
CA LEU A 278 10.26 12.76 9.40
C LEU A 278 9.55 11.80 10.36
N TYR A 279 10.29 10.84 10.90
CA TYR A 279 9.84 9.92 11.95
C TYR A 279 10.69 10.11 13.20
N ILE A 280 10.06 10.40 14.34
CA ILE A 280 10.74 10.52 15.64
C ILE A 280 10.32 9.33 16.50
N ALA A 281 11.24 8.40 16.74
CA ALA A 281 11.03 7.20 17.54
C ALA A 281 11.45 7.43 19.00
N CYS A 282 10.49 7.51 19.91
CA CYS A 282 10.71 7.79 21.33
C CYS A 282 10.51 6.53 22.17
N GLY A 283 11.58 6.00 22.76
CA GLY A 283 11.52 4.82 23.63
C GLY A 283 11.07 3.54 22.90
N ILE A 284 11.39 3.43 21.60
CA ILE A 284 11.08 2.27 20.76
C ILE A 284 12.36 1.45 20.58
N SER A 285 12.31 0.14 20.87
CA SER A 285 13.47 -0.74 20.71
C SER A 285 13.83 -1.01 19.25
N GLY A 286 12.85 -1.00 18.34
CA GLY A 286 13.07 -1.30 16.92
C GLY A 286 13.01 -2.78 16.59
N GLN A 287 12.08 -3.52 17.18
CA GLN A 287 11.80 -4.88 16.71
C GLN A 287 11.38 -4.85 15.22
N ILE A 288 11.72 -5.92 14.49
CA ILE A 288 11.50 -6.05 13.04
C ILE A 288 10.04 -5.76 12.67
N GLN A 289 9.10 -6.18 13.52
CA GLN A 289 7.67 -5.96 13.33
C GLN A 289 7.31 -4.47 13.33
N HIS A 290 7.98 -3.64 14.14
CA HIS A 290 7.77 -2.19 14.16
C HIS A 290 8.47 -1.52 12.97
N ILE A 291 9.74 -1.87 12.74
CA ILE A 291 10.57 -1.32 11.66
C ILE A 291 9.92 -1.53 10.29
N ALA A 292 9.31 -2.70 10.05
CA ALA A 292 8.61 -3.00 8.81
C ALA A 292 7.51 -1.99 8.45
N GLY A 293 6.95 -1.28 9.43
CA GLY A 293 5.92 -0.26 9.22
C GLY A 293 6.44 1.18 9.06
N MET A 294 7.74 1.45 9.22
CA MET A 294 8.28 2.82 9.21
C MET A 294 9.68 2.98 8.60
N GLN A 295 10.36 1.90 8.20
CA GLN A 295 11.72 1.94 7.65
C GLN A 295 11.86 2.80 6.38
N ASP A 296 10.77 3.01 5.63
CA ASP A 296 10.75 3.81 4.40
C ASP A 296 10.51 5.31 4.70
N ALA A 297 10.62 5.75 5.96
CA ALA A 297 10.55 7.17 6.31
C ALA A 297 11.75 7.96 5.76
N GLY A 298 11.54 9.24 5.45
CA GLY A 298 12.58 10.08 4.84
C GLY A 298 13.78 10.35 5.77
N ILE A 299 13.50 10.73 7.02
CA ILE A 299 14.48 10.92 8.09
C ILE A 299 13.96 10.24 9.35
N ILE A 300 14.79 9.46 10.02
CA ILE A 300 14.49 8.76 11.27
C ILE A 300 15.36 9.33 12.39
N ILE A 301 14.72 9.84 13.44
CA ILE A 301 15.37 10.27 14.68
C ILE A 301 15.01 9.28 15.78
N SER A 302 16.00 8.65 16.41
CA SER A 302 15.81 7.79 17.58
C SER A 302 16.14 8.52 18.88
N ILE A 303 15.24 8.43 19.85
CA ILE A 303 15.44 8.87 21.23
C ILE A 303 15.28 7.64 22.13
N ASN A 304 16.39 7.13 22.63
CA ASN A 304 16.41 5.92 23.45
C ASN A 304 17.49 6.03 24.53
N ASN A 305 17.25 5.43 25.70
CA ASN A 305 18.27 5.34 26.75
C ASN A 305 19.20 4.15 26.57
N ASP A 306 18.82 3.17 25.74
CA ASP A 306 19.67 2.06 25.32
C ASP A 306 20.41 2.43 24.03
N GLU A 307 21.74 2.59 24.15
CA GLU A 307 22.61 2.90 23.01
C GLU A 307 22.63 1.77 21.97
N ASN A 308 22.33 0.53 22.39
CA ASN A 308 22.33 -0.65 21.55
C ASN A 308 20.93 -0.99 21.00
N ALA A 309 19.94 -0.12 21.17
CA ALA A 309 18.60 -0.36 20.67
C ALA A 309 18.63 -0.62 19.14
N PRO A 310 18.02 -1.72 18.64
CA PRO A 310 18.00 -2.04 17.21
C PRO A 310 17.57 -0.89 16.30
N ILE A 311 16.65 -0.02 16.74
CA ILE A 311 16.19 1.14 15.96
C ILE A 311 17.33 2.13 15.64
N ASN A 312 18.37 2.20 16.47
CA ASN A 312 19.51 3.09 16.26
C ASN A 312 20.30 2.72 15.00
N THR A 313 20.21 1.46 14.55
CA THR A 313 20.90 0.98 13.33
C THR A 313 20.31 1.53 12.04
N ILE A 314 19.04 1.94 12.06
CA ILE A 314 18.33 2.50 10.90
C ILE A 314 18.06 4.01 11.05
N ALA A 315 18.38 4.60 12.20
CA ALA A 315 18.13 6.00 12.47
C ALA A 315 19.23 6.87 11.86
N ASP A 316 18.84 7.95 11.17
CA ASP A 316 19.76 8.96 10.67
C ASP A 316 20.39 9.78 11.81
N TYR A 317 19.61 9.99 12.88
CA TYR A 317 20.06 10.70 14.08
C TYR A 317 19.69 9.91 15.33
N VAL A 318 20.63 9.77 16.25
CA VAL A 318 20.43 9.07 17.53
C VAL A 318 20.69 10.03 18.68
N ILE A 319 19.74 10.10 19.61
CA ILE A 319 19.84 10.86 20.86
C ILE A 319 19.78 9.85 22.01
N ASN A 320 20.92 9.65 22.67
CA ASN A 320 21.01 8.81 23.85
C ASN A 320 20.48 9.59 25.06
N GLY A 321 19.30 9.22 25.56
CA GLY A 321 18.65 9.91 26.66
C GLY A 321 17.24 9.41 26.92
N THR A 322 16.71 9.80 28.08
CA THR A 322 15.34 9.49 28.47
C THR A 322 14.35 10.40 27.74
N VAL A 323 13.18 9.87 27.39
CA VAL A 323 12.15 10.60 26.63
C VAL A 323 11.69 11.83 27.42
N GLU A 324 11.57 11.70 28.74
CA GLU A 324 11.14 12.73 29.68
C GLU A 324 12.10 13.93 29.74
N GLU A 325 13.38 13.72 29.47
CA GLU A 325 14.36 14.80 29.45
C GLU A 325 14.52 15.42 28.06
N VAL A 326 14.54 14.59 27.02
CA VAL A 326 14.85 15.02 25.66
C VAL A 326 13.68 15.77 25.05
N ILE A 327 12.45 15.25 25.15
CA ILE A 327 11.29 15.82 24.48
C ILE A 327 10.99 17.25 24.95
N PRO A 328 10.94 17.57 26.27
CA PRO A 328 10.72 18.94 26.72
C PRO A 328 11.82 19.91 26.26
N LYS A 329 13.09 19.45 26.20
CA LYS A 329 14.20 20.27 25.68
C LYS A 329 14.03 20.55 24.18
N MET A 330 13.62 19.56 23.40
CA MET A 330 13.31 19.73 21.97
C MET A 330 12.17 20.73 21.77
N ILE A 331 11.06 20.59 22.50
CA ILE A 331 9.92 21.53 22.44
C ILE A 331 10.38 22.96 22.77
N LYS A 332 11.12 23.13 23.86
CA LYS A 332 11.63 24.44 24.29
C LYS A 332 12.55 25.06 23.24
N TYR A 333 13.45 24.27 22.66
CA TYR A 333 14.37 24.73 21.64
C TYR A 333 13.63 25.10 20.35
N TYR A 334 12.66 24.28 19.94
CA TYR A 334 11.83 24.53 18.78
C TYR A 334 11.05 25.84 18.94
N LYS A 335 10.35 26.04 20.06
CA LYS A 335 9.63 27.29 20.35
C LYS A 335 10.50 28.55 20.33
N LYS A 336 11.77 28.42 20.73
CA LYS A 336 12.70 29.55 20.78
C LYS A 336 13.25 29.93 19.39
N ASN A 337 13.35 28.96 18.48
CA ASN A 337 14.01 29.13 17.18
C ASN A 337 13.08 29.02 15.98
N SER A 338 11.85 28.55 16.19
CA SER A 338 10.79 28.60 15.18
C SER A 338 10.31 30.03 15.04
N LYS A 339 10.31 30.54 13.81
CA LYS A 339 9.76 31.85 13.45
C LYS A 339 8.26 31.74 13.24
#